data_AF-A0AAX3NI75-F1
#
_entry.id   AF-A0AAX3NI75-F1
#
_cell.length_a   1.000
_cell.length_b   1.000
_cell.length_c   1.000
_cell.angle_alpha   90.00
_cell.angle_beta   90.00
_cell.angle_gamma   90.00
#
_symmetry.space_group_name_H-M   'P 1'
#
loop_
_entity.id
_entity.type
_entity.pdbx_description
1 polymer ?
#
loop_
_entity_poly.entity_id
_entity_poly.type
_entity_poly.pdbx_seq_one_letter_code
_entity_poly.pdbx_strand_id
1 'polypeptide(L)'
;MAVIAFAPALGPTISRLLVEWLSWHWVLALLATIAGGVIVAAWFTVRNVGEPTYPHIDVLPVILSTFGFGGVLFSFSAAGKNGWGSPDVLISLTIGVIALALFIWRQILLEQPILDFRIFRMVAIVCIICLVTSFFIRDRGLHPGQKR
;
A
#
# COMPACT_ATOMS: atom_id res chain seq x y z
N MET A 1 -11.89 10.18 -15.36
CA MET A 1 -11.21 8.96 -15.84
C MET A 1 -9.71 9.18 -16.03
N ALA A 2 -9.26 10.17 -16.82
CA ALA A 2 -7.81 10.40 -17.06
C ALA A 2 -6.98 10.75 -15.81
N VAL A 3 -7.51 11.58 -14.89
CA VAL A 3 -6.78 11.99 -13.66
C VAL A 3 -6.44 10.81 -12.74
N ILE A 4 -7.31 9.81 -12.66
CA ILE A 4 -7.15 8.66 -11.73
C ILE A 4 -6.07 7.69 -12.24
N ALA A 5 -5.87 7.61 -13.56
CA ALA A 5 -4.86 6.72 -14.17
C ALA A 5 -3.47 7.37 -14.29
N PHE A 6 -3.39 8.71 -14.31
CA PHE A 6 -2.11 9.43 -14.43
C PHE A 6 -1.32 9.47 -13.11
N ALA A 7 -2.02 9.54 -11.97
CA ALA A 7 -1.36 9.67 -10.67
C ALA A 7 -0.41 8.50 -10.31
N PRO A 8 -0.78 7.21 -10.51
CA PRO A 8 0.11 6.09 -10.21
C PRO A 8 1.33 6.02 -11.14
N ALA A 9 1.21 6.50 -12.37
CA ALA A 9 2.28 6.47 -13.37
C ALA A 9 3.34 7.56 -13.14
N LEU A 10 2.90 8.76 -12.74
CA LEU A 10 3.79 9.90 -12.49
C LEU A 10 4.41 9.88 -11.10
N GLY A 11 3.72 9.29 -10.12
CA GLY A 11 4.17 9.25 -8.72
C GLY A 11 5.62 8.78 -8.51
N PRO A 12 6.04 7.63 -9.09
CA PRO A 12 7.40 7.12 -8.94
C PRO A 12 8.46 8.00 -9.60
N THR A 13 8.17 8.50 -10.81
CA THR A 13 9.09 9.33 -11.59
C THR A 13 9.33 10.67 -10.88
N ILE A 14 8.25 11.31 -10.43
CA ILE A 14 8.31 12.57 -9.69
C ILE A 14 9.00 12.35 -8.34
N SER A 15 8.64 11.31 -7.58
CA SER A 15 9.28 11.02 -6.28
C SER A 15 10.78 10.79 -6.42
N ARG A 16 11.21 10.07 -7.47
CA ARG A 16 12.63 9.82 -7.71
C ARG A 16 13.40 11.10 -7.98
N LEU A 17 12.90 11.94 -8.89
CA LEU A 17 13.51 13.24 -9.18
C LEU A 17 13.55 14.10 -7.92
N LEU A 18 12.45 14.19 -7.16
CA LEU A 18 12.45 14.99 -5.93
C LEU A 18 13.49 14.50 -4.92
N VAL A 19 13.70 13.19 -4.74
CA VAL A 19 14.71 12.68 -3.80
C VAL A 19 16.16 12.95 -4.28
N GLU A 20 16.38 13.03 -5.59
CA GLU A 20 17.70 13.34 -6.17
C GLU A 20 18.11 14.81 -5.91
N TRP A 21 17.15 15.75 -5.88
CA TRP A 21 17.42 17.18 -5.65
C TRP A 21 17.13 17.66 -4.23
N LEU A 22 16.15 17.05 -3.56
CA LEU A 22 15.65 17.36 -2.23
C LEU A 22 15.78 16.12 -1.34
N SER A 23 16.37 16.24 -0.15
CA SER A 23 16.41 15.12 0.80
C SER A 23 15.02 14.55 1.07
N TRP A 24 14.93 13.25 1.37
CA TRP A 24 13.65 12.54 1.57
C TRP A 24 12.66 13.24 2.54
N HIS A 25 13.17 13.92 3.57
CA HIS A 25 12.38 14.70 4.51
C HIS A 25 11.57 15.81 3.83
N TRP A 26 12.16 16.49 2.84
CA TRP A 26 11.51 17.58 2.11
C TRP A 26 10.43 17.07 1.17
N VAL A 27 10.62 15.88 0.59
CA VAL A 27 9.60 15.22 -0.22
C VAL A 27 8.36 14.93 0.62
N LEU A 28 8.54 14.41 1.84
CA LEU A 28 7.45 14.20 2.78
C LEU A 28 6.81 15.51 3.25
N ALA A 29 7.61 16.53 3.56
CA ALA A 29 7.09 17.83 3.98
C ALA A 29 6.20 18.44 2.89
N LEU A 30 6.64 18.41 1.64
CA LEU A 30 5.90 18.92 0.48
C LEU A 30 4.60 18.13 0.28
N LEU A 31 4.64 16.80 0.34
CA LEU A 31 3.45 15.96 0.26
C LEU A 31 2.47 16.26 1.40
N ALA A 32 2.97 16.40 2.63
CA ALA A 32 2.16 16.74 3.80
C ALA A 32 1.48 18.10 3.66
N THR A 33 2.18 19.11 3.14
CA THR A 33 1.60 20.43 2.86
C THR A 33 0.48 20.36 1.82
N ILE A 34 0.70 19.63 0.72
CA ILE A 34 -0.33 19.45 -0.32
C ILE A 34 -1.55 18.72 0.27
N ALA A 35 -1.33 17.62 0.99
CA ALA A 35 -2.40 16.87 1.63
C ALA A 35 -3.19 17.73 2.63
N GLY A 36 -2.50 18.53 3.45
CA GLY A 36 -3.13 19.48 4.36
C GLY A 36 -4.00 20.50 3.61
N GLY A 37 -3.50 21.07 2.51
CA GLY A 37 -4.27 22.00 1.67
C GLY A 37 -5.54 21.36 1.09
N VAL A 38 -5.45 20.11 0.63
CA VAL A 38 -6.61 19.34 0.14
C VAL A 38 -7.62 19.08 1.24
N ILE A 39 -7.19 18.70 2.44
CA ILE A 39 -8.09 18.47 3.58
C ILE A 39 -8.83 19.76 3.95
N VAL A 40 -8.12 20.90 4.00
CA VAL A 40 -8.73 22.21 4.26
C VAL A 40 -9.75 22.56 3.18
N ALA A 41 -9.37 22.43 1.90
CA ALA A 41 -10.27 22.72 0.78
C ALA A 41 -11.50 21.78 0.76
N ALA A 42 -11.30 20.50 1.08
CA ALA A 42 -12.36 19.51 1.19
C ALA A 42 -13.33 19.87 2.33
N TRP A 43 -12.83 20.37 3.46
CA TRP A 43 -13.69 20.78 4.58
C TRP A 43 -14.66 21.90 4.16
N PHE A 44 -14.23 22.85 3.34
CA PHE A 44 -15.10 23.92 2.85
C PHE A 44 -16.00 23.51 1.67
N THR A 45 -15.55 22.56 0.84
CA THR A 45 -16.22 22.21 -0.43
C THR A 45 -17.17 21.01 -0.30
N VAL A 46 -16.85 20.05 0.57
CA VAL A 46 -17.63 18.82 0.73
C VAL A 46 -18.91 19.16 1.51
N ARG A 47 -20.00 19.34 0.77
CA ARG A 47 -21.35 19.36 1.34
C ARG A 47 -21.76 17.93 1.64
N ASN A 48 -22.20 17.68 2.87
CA ASN A 48 -22.66 16.36 3.29
C ASN A 48 -23.98 16.04 2.58
N VAL A 49 -23.94 15.20 1.55
CA VAL A 49 -25.09 14.84 0.68
C VAL A 49 -25.66 13.45 0.97
N GLY A 50 -25.25 12.81 2.07
CA GLY A 50 -25.77 11.51 2.50
C GLY A 50 -26.40 11.56 3.89
N GLU A 51 -27.45 10.78 4.12
CA GLU A 51 -27.89 10.47 5.48
C GLU A 51 -26.70 9.84 6.23
N PRO A 52 -26.40 10.29 7.47
CA PRO A 52 -25.33 9.69 8.25
C PRO A 52 -25.75 8.27 8.64
N THR A 53 -25.41 7.30 7.79
CA THR A 53 -25.33 5.92 8.22
C THR A 53 -24.21 5.88 9.25
N TYR A 54 -24.47 5.32 10.43
CA TYR A 54 -23.44 4.98 11.40
C TYR A 54 -23.09 3.50 11.19
N PRO A 55 -22.24 3.13 10.21
CA PRO A 55 -21.62 1.82 10.27
C PRO A 55 -20.84 1.77 11.59
N HIS A 56 -21.12 0.77 12.41
CA HIS A 56 -20.27 0.48 13.56
C HIS A 56 -18.90 0.07 13.03
N ILE A 57 -17.96 1.00 13.04
CA ILE A 57 -16.56 0.69 12.73
C ILE A 57 -16.04 -0.13 13.90
N ASP A 58 -15.95 -1.44 13.69
CA ASP A 58 -15.29 -2.31 14.64
C ASP A 58 -13.80 -1.92 14.74
N VAL A 59 -13.39 -1.50 15.93
CA VAL A 59 -12.01 -1.05 16.21
C VAL A 59 -11.02 -2.22 16.13
N LEU A 60 -11.50 -3.44 16.37
CA LEU A 60 -10.66 -4.64 16.45
C LEU A 60 -10.03 -5.04 15.10
N PRO A 61 -10.78 -5.08 13.97
CA PRO A 61 -10.19 -5.18 12.64
C PRO A 61 -9.19 -4.06 12.31
N VAL A 62 -9.43 -2.83 12.75
CA VAL A 62 -8.50 -1.71 12.49
C VAL A 62 -7.14 -1.99 13.13
N ILE A 63 -7.15 -2.41 14.40
CA ILE A 63 -5.94 -2.79 15.14
C ILE A 63 -5.24 -3.98 14.46
N LEU A 64 -5.98 -5.03 14.12
CA LEU A 64 -5.42 -6.21 13.44
C LEU A 64 -4.79 -5.87 12.09
N SER A 65 -5.38 -4.94 11.32
CA SER A 65 -4.82 -4.46 10.06
C SER A 65 -3.50 -3.71 10.28
N THR A 66 -3.45 -2.79 11.24
CA THR A 66 -2.24 -2.04 11.57
C THR A 66 -1.11 -2.96 12.00
N PHE A 67 -1.38 -3.94 12.86
CA PHE A 67 -0.37 -4.91 13.30
C PHE A 67 0.02 -5.91 12.19
N GLY A 68 -0.93 -6.36 11.38
CA GLY A 68 -0.65 -7.26 10.26
C GLY A 68 0.23 -6.59 9.20
N PHE A 69 -0.19 -5.43 8.68
CA PHE A 69 0.59 -4.69 7.70
C PHE A 69 1.90 -4.16 8.28
N GLY A 70 1.87 -3.59 9.48
CA GLY A 70 3.05 -3.06 10.15
C GLY A 70 4.09 -4.15 10.45
N GLY A 71 3.64 -5.31 10.95
CA GLY A 71 4.52 -6.45 11.24
C GLY A 71 5.15 -7.04 9.98
N VAL A 72 4.38 -7.18 8.91
CA VAL A 72 4.91 -7.64 7.61
C VAL A 72 5.93 -6.64 7.05
N LEU A 73 5.59 -5.34 6.99
CA LEU A 73 6.50 -4.28 6.52
C LEU A 73 7.79 -4.22 7.34
N PHE A 74 7.68 -4.29 8.66
CA PHE A 74 8.83 -4.33 9.56
C PHE A 74 9.70 -5.55 9.30
N SER A 75 9.10 -6.72 9.10
CA SER A 75 9.84 -7.96 8.81
C SER A 75 10.60 -7.89 7.49
N PHE A 76 10.02 -7.31 6.44
CA PHE A 76 10.72 -7.07 5.18
C PHE A 76 11.87 -6.08 5.34
N SER A 77 11.68 -5.02 6.13
CA SER A 77 12.74 -4.06 6.46
C SER A 77 13.89 -4.72 7.23
N ALA A 78 13.56 -5.51 8.25
CA ALA A 78 14.51 -6.25 9.06
C ALA A 78 15.22 -7.37 8.26
N ALA A 79 14.54 -8.02 7.32
CA ALA A 79 15.12 -9.02 6.42
C ALA A 79 16.23 -8.42 5.53
N GLY A 80 16.06 -7.17 5.09
CA GLY A 80 17.08 -6.44 4.33
C GLY A 80 18.33 -6.11 5.14
N LYS A 81 18.21 -5.98 6.48
CA LYS A 81 19.32 -5.60 7.37
C LYS A 81 20.00 -6.79 8.04
N ASN A 82 19.22 -7.74 8.56
CA ASN A 82 19.69 -8.85 9.40
C ASN A 82 19.63 -10.21 8.68
N GLY A 83 19.12 -10.25 7.44
CA GLY A 83 18.94 -11.46 6.66
C GLY A 83 17.67 -12.23 7.03
N TRP A 84 17.14 -12.95 6.04
CA TRP A 84 15.88 -13.70 6.12
C TRP A 84 15.86 -14.82 7.17
N GLY A 85 17.03 -15.34 7.54
CA GLY A 85 17.16 -16.43 8.51
C GLY A 85 17.28 -15.99 9.97
N SER A 86 17.24 -14.67 10.24
CA SER A 86 17.33 -14.19 11.62
C SER A 86 16.04 -14.50 12.40
N PRO A 87 16.14 -14.93 13.68
CA PRO A 87 14.97 -15.26 14.50
C PRO A 87 13.97 -14.10 14.60
N ASP A 88 14.48 -12.87 14.70
CA ASP A 88 13.66 -11.66 14.81
C ASP A 88 12.78 -11.44 13.58
N VAL A 89 13.33 -11.69 12.38
CA VAL A 89 12.59 -11.58 11.11
C VAL A 89 11.54 -12.68 11.03
N LEU A 90 11.88 -13.93 11.36
CA LEU A 90 10.94 -15.06 11.31
C LEU A 90 9.78 -14.88 12.28
N ILE A 91 10.05 -14.44 13.52
CA ILE A 91 9.05 -14.22 14.55
C ILE A 91 8.13 -13.06 14.14
N SER A 92 8.68 -11.91 13.77
CA SER A 92 7.87 -10.75 13.37
C SER A 92 7.04 -11.03 12.12
N LEU A 93 7.59 -11.80 11.16
CA LEU A 93 6.90 -12.15 9.93
C LEU A 93 5.74 -13.10 10.22
N THR A 94 5.97 -14.10 11.06
CA THR A 94 4.95 -15.07 11.45
C THR A 94 3.80 -14.36 12.19
N ILE A 95 4.12 -13.47 13.13
CA ILE A 95 3.11 -12.68 13.85
C ILE A 95 2.33 -11.78 12.89
N GLY A 96 3.02 -11.07 11.99
CA GLY A 96 2.39 -10.20 11.00
C GLY A 96 1.45 -10.97 10.06
N VAL A 97 1.90 -12.12 9.55
CA VAL A 97 1.09 -12.98 8.67
C VAL A 97 -0.14 -13.54 9.40
N ILE A 98 0.02 -13.99 10.66
CA ILE A 98 -1.11 -14.49 11.47
C ILE A 98 -2.13 -13.37 11.72
N ALA A 99 -1.66 -12.17 12.10
CA ALA A 99 -2.54 -11.02 12.32
C ALA A 99 -3.29 -10.62 11.05
N LEU A 100 -2.62 -10.67 9.89
CA LEU A 100 -3.22 -10.38 8.59
C LEU A 100 -4.24 -11.45 8.17
N ALA A 101 -3.94 -12.72 8.41
CA ALA A 101 -4.86 -13.84 8.13
C ALA A 101 -6.11 -13.75 9.00
N LEU A 102 -5.96 -13.44 10.28
CA LEU A 102 -7.09 -13.19 11.20
C LEU A 102 -7.90 -11.97 10.77
N PHE A 103 -7.23 -10.90 10.30
CA PHE A 103 -7.90 -9.72 9.74
C PHE A 103 -8.75 -10.08 8.53
N ILE A 104 -8.18 -10.79 7.54
CA ILE A 104 -8.88 -11.20 6.32
C ILE A 104 -10.06 -12.12 6.66
N TRP A 105 -9.83 -13.13 7.50
CA TRP A 105 -10.87 -14.06 7.95
C TRP A 105 -12.05 -13.30 8.56
N ARG A 106 -11.74 -12.34 9.44
CA ARG A 106 -12.75 -11.53 10.11
C ARG A 106 -13.48 -10.59 9.16
N GLN A 107 -12.78 -9.97 8.20
CA GLN A 107 -13.41 -9.12 7.20
C GLN A 107 -14.35 -9.91 6.28
N ILE A 108 -14.07 -11.18 5.99
CA ILE A 108 -14.96 -12.05 5.20
C ILE A 108 -16.21 -12.43 5.99
N LEU A 109 -16.10 -12.56 7.32
CA LEU A 109 -17.20 -12.94 8.21
C LEU A 109 -18.09 -11.76 8.63
N LEU A 110 -17.60 -10.52 8.52
CA LEU A 110 -18.34 -9.31 8.86
C LEU A 110 -19.42 -9.01 7.80
N GLU A 111 -20.65 -8.71 8.25
CA GLU A 111 -21.78 -8.36 7.37
C GLU A 111 -21.55 -7.03 6.62
N GLN A 112 -20.75 -6.12 7.19
CA GLN A 112 -20.34 -4.86 6.59
C GLN A 112 -18.81 -4.81 6.44
N PRO A 113 -18.24 -5.47 5.41
CA PRO A 113 -16.80 -5.46 5.20
C PRO A 113 -16.32 -4.06 4.82
N ILE A 114 -15.27 -3.58 5.50
CA ILE A 114 -14.59 -2.32 5.16
C ILE A 114 -13.79 -2.50 3.86
N LEU A 115 -13.37 -3.73 3.58
CA LEU A 115 -12.66 -4.11 2.37
C LEU A 115 -13.45 -5.22 1.63
N ASP A 116 -14.04 -4.89 0.48
CA ASP A 116 -14.71 -5.90 -0.35
C ASP A 116 -13.67 -6.72 -1.13
N PHE A 117 -13.28 -7.87 -0.57
CA PHE A 117 -12.36 -8.81 -1.22
C PHE A 117 -12.90 -9.41 -2.53
N ARG A 118 -14.18 -9.19 -2.87
CA ARG A 118 -14.73 -9.59 -4.18
C ARG A 118 -14.08 -8.82 -5.33
N ILE A 119 -13.51 -7.64 -5.08
CA ILE A 119 -12.77 -6.86 -6.08
C ILE A 119 -11.49 -7.60 -6.50
N PHE A 120 -10.81 -8.32 -5.59
CA PHE A 120 -9.64 -9.14 -5.95
C PHE A 120 -9.99 -10.37 -6.81
N ARG A 121 -11.27 -10.78 -6.84
CA ARG A 121 -11.75 -11.82 -7.76
C ARG A 121 -11.93 -11.32 -9.19
N MET A 122 -11.82 -10.01 -9.41
CA MET A 122 -11.93 -9.43 -10.74
C MET A 122 -10.67 -9.75 -11.54
N VAL A 123 -10.82 -10.61 -12.56
CA VAL A 123 -9.75 -11.13 -13.43
C VAL A 123 -8.86 -10.02 -13.99
N ALA A 124 -9.42 -8.83 -14.21
CA ALA A 124 -8.69 -7.66 -14.69
C ALA A 124 -7.51 -7.25 -13.78
N ILE A 125 -7.67 -7.28 -12.45
CA ILE A 125 -6.59 -6.89 -11.51
C ILE A 125 -5.45 -7.92 -11.53
N VAL A 126 -5.79 -9.21 -11.57
CA VAL A 126 -4.81 -10.29 -11.67
C VAL A 126 -4.04 -10.20 -12.98
N CYS A 127 -4.74 -9.99 -14.10
CA CYS A 127 -4.10 -9.82 -15.41
C CYS A 127 -3.14 -8.62 -15.45
N ILE A 128 -3.51 -7.49 -14.84
CA ILE A 128 -2.63 -6.30 -14.77
C ILE A 128 -1.37 -6.61 -13.96
N ILE A 129 -1.50 -7.25 -12.79
CA ILE A 129 -0.35 -7.63 -11.95
C ILE A 129 0.56 -8.60 -12.70
N CYS A 130 0.00 -9.62 -13.37
CA CYS A 130 0.74 -10.58 -14.17
C CYS A 130 1.44 -9.94 -15.37
N LEU A 131 0.80 -8.97 -16.05
CA LEU A 131 1.41 -8.24 -17.16
C LEU A 131 2.59 -7.39 -16.69
N VAL A 132 2.43 -6.64 -15.60
CA VAL A 132 3.50 -5.80 -15.04
C VAL A 132 4.68 -6.64 -14.57
N THR A 133 4.43 -7.76 -13.88
CA THR A 133 5.50 -8.68 -13.46
C THR A 133 6.19 -9.34 -14.65
N SER A 134 5.44 -9.76 -15.67
CA SER A 134 6.00 -10.33 -16.91
C SER A 134 6.87 -9.33 -17.68
N PHE A 135 6.43 -8.07 -17.76
CA PHE A 135 7.21 -6.99 -18.37
C PHE A 135 8.52 -6.74 -17.61
N PHE A 136 8.49 -6.71 -16.28
CA PHE A 136 9.68 -6.51 -15.46
C PHE A 136 10.68 -7.68 -15.56
N ILE A 137 10.19 -8.92 -15.62
CA ILE A 137 11.02 -10.11 -15.82
C ILE A 137 11.65 -10.10 -17.22
N ARG A 138 10.90 -9.70 -18.24
CA ARG A 138 11.35 -9.57 -19.64
C ARG A 138 12.45 -8.51 -19.79
N ASP A 139 12.29 -7.35 -19.16
CA ASP A 139 13.27 -6.25 -19.21
C ASP A 139 14.62 -6.64 -18.58
N ARG A 140 14.59 -7.40 -17.48
CA ARG A 140 15.80 -7.96 -16.84
C ARG A 140 16.54 -9.01 -17.69
N GLY A 141 15.88 -9.61 -18.68
CA GLY A 141 16.42 -10.68 -19.53
C GLY A 141 17.14 -10.22 -20.80
N LEU A 142 17.12 -8.92 -21.12
CA LEU A 142 17.65 -8.37 -22.37
C LEU A 142 19.07 -7.77 -22.28
N HIS A 143 19.73 -7.83 -21.11
CA HIS A 143 21.13 -7.40 -20.94
C HIS A 143 22.11 -8.56 -20.66
N PRO A 144 22.44 -9.40 -21.66
CA PRO A 144 23.45 -10.45 -21.52
C PRO A 144 24.90 -9.96 -21.72
N GLY A 145 25.25 -8.70 -21.38
CA GLY A 145 26.55 -8.20 -21.85
C GLY A 145 27.10 -6.87 -21.35
N GLN A 146 26.93 -6.48 -20.08
CA GLN A 146 27.78 -5.40 -19.55
C GLN A 146 28.21 -5.61 -18.10
N LYS A 147 29.06 -6.63 -17.92
CA LYS A 147 30.12 -6.61 -16.91
C LYS A 147 31.39 -6.09 -17.57
N ARG A 148 31.74 -4.82 -17.33
CA ARG A 148 33.11 -4.32 -17.19
C ARG A 148 33.08 -2.88 -16.68
#